data_AF-A0A357CCF3-F1
#
_entry.id   AF-A0A357CCF3-F1
#
_cell.length_a   1.000
_cell.length_b   1.000
_cell.length_c   1.000
_cell.angle_alpha   90.00
_cell.angle_beta   90.00
_cell.angle_gamma   90.00
#
_symmetry.space_group_name_H-M   'P 1'
#
loop_
_entity.id
_entity.type
_entity.pdbx_description
1 polymer ?
#
loop_
_entity_poly.entity_id
_entity_poly.type
_entity_poly.pdbx_seq_one_letter_code
_entity_poly.pdbx_strand_id
1 'polypeptide(L)' 'MIKLARYLKPFIPGLIIAIVLLFAQAVFDLNLPNYMSDIVNVGIQQNGIAESTPAAISPAGYTFVSTFMSAEEQA' A
#
# COMPACT_ATOMS: atom_id res chain seq x y z
N MET A 1 -2.57 44.72 8.09
CA MET A 1 -2.29 43.29 8.41
C MET A 1 -0.89 42.82 8.01
N ILE A 2 -0.13 43.54 7.17
CA ILE A 2 1.27 43.16 6.79
C ILE A 2 2.25 43.24 7.98
N LYS A 3 2.00 44.10 8.97
CA LYS A 3 2.82 44.19 10.21
C LYS A 3 2.76 42.91 11.05
N LEU A 4 1.66 42.14 10.99
CA LEU A 4 1.49 40.91 11.77
C LEU A 4 2.32 39.75 11.19
N ALA A 5 2.48 39.70 9.86
CA ALA A 5 3.31 38.73 9.18
C ALA A 5 4.79 38.79 9.61
N ARG A 6 5.27 39.95 10.09
CA ARG A 6 6.63 40.09 10.65
C ARG A 6 6.83 39.28 11.93
N TYR A 7 5.78 39.11 12.75
CA TYR A 7 5.84 38.33 13.98
C TYR A 7 5.74 36.81 13.73
N LEU A 8 5.22 36.40 12.57
CA LEU A 8 5.18 34.99 12.17
C LEU A 8 6.55 34.48 11.68
N LYS A 9 7.43 35.39 11.25
CA LYS A 9 8.76 35.11 10.68
C LYS A 9 9.63 34.14 11.50
N PRO A 10 9.79 34.28 12.84
CA PRO A 10 10.55 33.32 13.64
C PRO A 10 9.87 31.96 13.81
N PHE A 11 8.54 31.86 13.60
CA PHE A 11 7.76 30.63 13.76
C PHE A 11 7.54 29.87 12.45
N ILE A 12 8.05 30.37 11.32
CA ILE A 12 7.96 29.70 10.00
C ILE A 12 8.42 28.24 10.06
N PRO A 13 9.55 27.88 10.72
CA PRO A 13 9.95 26.48 10.81
C PRO A 13 8.91 25.60 11.52
N GLY A 14 8.33 26.10 12.62
CA GLY A 14 7.27 25.40 13.35
C GLY A 14 5.99 25.26 12.53
N LEU A 15 5.63 26.29 11.77
CA LEU A 15 4.49 26.25 10.85
C LEU A 15 4.68 25.21 9.75
N ILE A 16 5.88 25.14 9.16
CA ILE A 16 6.20 24.13 8.13
C ILE A 16 6.11 22.73 8.72
N ILE A 17 6.67 22.50 9.92
CA ILE A 17 6.57 21.20 10.60
C ILE A 17 5.10 20.82 10.84
N ALA A 18 4.28 21.75 11.32
CA ALA A 18 2.86 21.49 11.53
C ALA A 18 2.15 21.10 10.23
N ILE A 19 2.43 21.80 9.12
CA ILE A 19 1.89 21.47 7.80
C ILE A 19 2.32 20.07 7.37
N VAL A 20 3.61 19.72 7.51
CA VAL A 20 4.13 18.39 7.18
C VAL A 20 3.45 17.30 8.01
N LEU A 21 3.27 17.54 9.31
CA LEU A 21 2.61 16.60 10.21
C LEU A 21 1.12 16.40 9.85
N LEU A 22 0.42 17.45 9.39
CA LEU A 22 -0.96 17.32 8.90
C LEU A 22 -1.04 16.45 7.65
N PHE A 23 -0.08 16.58 6.72
CA PHE A 23 -0.02 15.69 5.56
C PHE A 23 0.30 14.24 5.95
N ALA A 24 1.23 14.04 6.88
CA ALA A 24 1.54 12.71 7.40
C ALA A 24 0.31 12.07 8.05
N GLN A 25 -0.44 12.84 8.86
CA GLN A 25 -1.69 12.39 9.46
C GLN A 25 -2.71 11.98 8.38
N ALA A 26 -2.92 12.81 7.35
CA ALA A 26 -3.83 12.48 6.26
C ALA A 26 -3.43 11.19 5.52
N VAL A 27 -2.13 10.96 5.30
CA VAL A 27 -1.63 9.71 4.71
C VAL A 27 -1.91 8.52 5.61
N PHE A 28 -1.75 8.65 6.94
CA PHE A 28 -2.04 7.57 7.87
C PHE A 28 -3.55 7.24 7.90
N ASP A 29 -4.41 8.25 7.92
CA ASP A 29 -5.86 8.06 7.93
C ASP A 29 -6.36 7.41 6.63
N LEU A 30 -5.78 7.77 5.48
CA LEU A 30 -6.11 7.16 4.19
C LEU A 30 -5.59 5.71 4.06
N ASN A 31 -4.54 5.34 4.78
CA ASN A 31 -3.98 3.98 4.76
C ASN A 31 -4.59 3.05 5.82
N LEU A 32 -5.20 3.59 6.88
CA LEU A 32 -5.85 2.79 7.91
C LEU A 32 -6.87 1.76 7.34
N PRO A 33 -7.73 2.11 6.36
CA PRO A 33 -8.62 1.13 5.73
C PRO A 33 -7.89 0.06 4.93
N ASN A 34 -6.74 0.38 4.31
CA ASN A 34 -5.93 -0.59 3.58
C ASN A 34 -5.37 -1.65 4.54
N TYR A 35 -4.80 -1.22 5.68
CA TYR A 35 -4.32 -2.18 6.68
C TYR A 35 -5.44 -3.05 7.24
N MET A 36 -6.63 -2.49 7.46
CA MET A 36 -7.80 -3.27 7.85
C MET A 36 -8.19 -4.30 6.77
N SER A 37 -8.20 -3.88 5.50
CA SER A 37 -8.45 -4.74 4.35
C SER A 37 -7.44 -5.90 4.31
N ASP A 38 -6.16 -5.64 4.50
CA ASP A 38 -5.11 -6.65 4.47
C ASP A 38 -5.24 -7.63 5.65
N ILE A 39 -5.50 -7.13 6.87
CA ILE A 39 -5.73 -7.99 8.04
C ILE A 39 -6.88 -8.96 7.79
N VAL A 40 -7.97 -8.51 7.17
CA VAL A 40 -9.17 -9.31 6.98
C VAL A 40 -9.05 -10.21 5.74
N ASN A 41 -8.59 -9.68 4.61
CA ASN A 41 -8.48 -10.43 3.36
C ASN A 41 -7.29 -11.39 3.39
N VAL A 42 -6.10 -10.89 3.70
CA VAL A 42 -4.88 -11.71 3.72
C VAL A 42 -4.82 -12.52 5.00
N GLY A 43 -4.96 -11.87 6.16
CA GLY A 43 -4.80 -12.54 7.46
C GLY A 43 -5.89 -13.56 7.74
N ILE A 44 -7.16 -13.12 7.79
CA ILE A 44 -8.27 -13.98 8.22
C ILE A 44 -8.80 -14.84 7.06
N GLN A 45 -9.14 -14.24 5.92
CA GLN A 45 -9.79 -14.98 4.83
C GLN A 45 -8.82 -15.89 4.09
N GLN A 46 -7.65 -15.40 3.72
CA GLN A 46 -6.64 -16.16 2.97
C GLN A 46 -5.66 -16.92 3.88
N ASN A 47 -5.87 -16.94 5.20
CA ASN A 47 -5.00 -17.62 6.18
C ASN A 47 -3.51 -17.24 6.05
N GLY A 48 -3.23 -15.97 5.74
CA GLY A 48 -1.89 -15.42 5.55
C GLY A 48 -1.33 -15.57 4.13
N ILE A 49 -2.08 -16.13 3.18
CA ILE A 49 -1.66 -16.26 1.79
C ILE A 49 -2.04 -14.99 1.01
N ALA A 50 -1.10 -14.05 0.90
CA ALA A 50 -1.37 -12.76 0.23
C ALA A 50 -1.66 -12.88 -1.27
N GLU A 51 -1.10 -13.91 -1.91
CA GLU A 51 -1.16 -14.08 -3.35
C GLU A 51 -1.77 -15.42 -3.69
N SER A 52 -2.84 -15.42 -4.49
CA SER A 52 -3.57 -16.64 -4.86
C SER A 52 -2.74 -17.58 -5.74
N THR A 53 -1.65 -17.08 -6.33
CA THR A 53 -0.73 -17.86 -7.15
C THR A 53 0.67 -17.91 -6.53
N PRO A 54 1.35 -19.06 -6.58
CA PRO A 54 2.72 -19.17 -6.11
C PRO A 54 3.69 -18.38 -7.01
N ALA A 55 4.70 -17.73 -6.41
CA ALA A 55 5.72 -16.96 -7.12
C ALA A 55 6.62 -17.80 -8.05
N ALA A 56 6.71 -19.12 -7.80
CA ALA A 56 7.42 -20.05 -8.65
C ALA A 56 6.72 -21.42 -8.62
N ILE A 57 6.66 -22.06 -9.79
CA ILE A 57 6.09 -23.41 -9.96
C ILE A 57 7.24 -24.36 -10.33
N SER A 58 7.25 -25.57 -9.77
CA SER A 58 8.23 -26.58 -10.16
C SER A 58 8.02 -27.02 -11.62
N PRO A 59 9.05 -27.59 -12.30
CA PRO A 59 8.90 -28.07 -13.67
C PRO A 59 7.75 -29.10 -13.84
N ALA A 60 7.55 -29.96 -12.82
CA ALA A 60 6.46 -30.91 -12.80
C ALA A 60 5.09 -30.23 -12.66
N GLY A 61 4.98 -29.22 -11.79
CA GLY A 61 3.77 -28.42 -11.63
C GLY A 61 3.44 -27.60 -12.87
N TYR A 62 4.44 -27.04 -13.53
CA TYR A 62 4.27 -26.31 -14.79
C TYR A 62 3.74 -27.24 -15.90
N THR A 63 4.33 -28.43 -16.03
CA THR A 63 3.86 -29.45 -16.98
C THR A 63 2.40 -29.84 -16.72
N PHE A 64 2.04 -30.03 -15.46
CA PHE A 64 0.66 -30.34 -15.06
C PHE A 64 -0.32 -29.21 -15.42
N VAL A 65 0.00 -27.96 -15.09
CA VAL A 65 -0.86 -26.80 -15.39
C VAL A 65 -0.97 -26.59 -16.90
N SER A 66 0.13 -26.71 -17.64
CA SER A 66 0.16 -26.56 -19.10
C SER A 66 -0.71 -27.57 -19.85
N THR A 67 -1.03 -28.71 -19.22
CA THR A 67 -1.94 -29.72 -19.80
C THR A 67 -3.37 -29.19 -19.99
N PHE A 68 -3.77 -28.18 -19.21
CA PHE A 68 -5.10 -27.58 -19.27
C PHE A 68 -5.12 -26.22 -20.01
N MET A 69 -3.96 -25.73 -20.45
CA MET A 69 -3.82 -24.45 -21.15
C MET A 69 -4.05 -24.62 -22.65
N SER A 70 -4.72 -23.65 -23.27
CA SER A 70 -4.83 -23.55 -24.73
C SER A 70 -3.49 -23.16 -25.37
N ALA A 71 -3.35 -23.37 -26.68
CA ALA A 71 -2.13 -23.01 -27.41
C ALA A 71 -1.82 -21.49 -27.36
N GLU A 72 -2.84 -20.65 -27.17
CA GLU A 72 -2.69 -19.20 -26.99
C GLU A 72 -2.27 -18.80 -25.57
N GLU A 73 -2.57 -19.60 -24.56
CA GLU A 73 -2.16 -19.34 -23.17
C GLU A 73 -0.74 -19.83 -22.86
N GLN A 74 -0.22 -20.79 -23.64
CA GLN A 74 1.15 -21.29 -23.52
C GLN A 74 2.21 -20.39 -24.18
N ALA A 75 1.80 -19.45 -25.04
CA ALA A 75 2.67 -18.54 -25.80
C ALA A 75 3.00 -17.26 -25.01
#